data_AF-A0AA38UFL7-F1
#
_entry.id   AF-A0AA38UFL7-F1
#
_cell.length_a   1.000
_cell.length_b   1.000
_cell.length_c   1.000
_cell.angle_alpha   90.00
_cell.angle_beta   90.00
_cell.angle_gamma   90.00
#
_symmetry.space_group_name_H-M   'P 1'
#
loop_
_entity.id
_entity.type
_entity.pdbx_description
1 polymer ?
#
loop_
_entity_poly.entity_id
_entity_poly.type
_entity_poly.pdbx_seq_one_letter_code
_entity_poly.pdbx_strand_id
1 'polypeptide(L)'
;MINIHVIALLFLVFLWICQKVQRLRMDIQKLSVVPMRRSWIWGHEFELFKRQACEMHIKWATSMGSMYRVKAALFQPDIIVINDVAAMQYIFQNAYTYVKAPAFRPIIKRLIGNGIVYAEGEEHKHQRKLLAPAFTSNAVKAMSDDIFACADKMIHKLRAELNSSTSGTNVVVDVAPMFSTCTLDIIGRVAFGHDFGSGDSTEAKEISSAWHEDVLMAHTFVGFLAPRLINLFPWITSLPIPVLPAESVSKRIVDRLAGKLLKDVHLQALNLDSTDILSLLVRDSKIKGKSEIRLSDDELLDNITTFMMVGHETSSASLIFTLLELARNPSVQHKLRQEITAAGQLHYDSVQQLEYLDCVVKEGLRLHPALPLTERVALQDDVIPLMQPLEIKTGRRLTSVSIKAGQVFHIPLTALNVSLQIWGDNAAQFMPERWLEREDLSVHRLPHGPWAEISTFSDGPRSCIGYRLAVSELKIITAVLVRSFEFEDTGAKIEEYMLPTLQSFADGKAASLPLKVSLVSDHGCLPAVVQN
;
A
#
# COMPACT_ATOMS: atom_id res chain seq x y z
N MET A 1 -1.96 54.20 -30.58
CA MET A 1 -2.28 52.79 -30.91
C MET A 1 -2.00 51.95 -29.68
N ILE A 2 -3.03 51.37 -29.04
CA ILE A 2 -2.81 50.48 -27.89
C ILE A 2 -2.16 49.21 -28.44
N ASN A 3 -1.02 48.84 -27.88
CA ASN A 3 -0.22 47.70 -28.30
C ASN A 3 -1.06 46.41 -28.20
N ILE A 4 -1.17 45.64 -29.29
CA ILE A 4 -1.93 44.38 -29.37
C ILE A 4 -1.53 43.41 -28.23
N HIS A 5 -0.25 43.42 -27.81
CA HIS A 5 0.22 42.61 -26.69
C HIS A 5 -0.41 42.99 -25.35
N VAL A 6 -0.71 44.28 -25.14
CA VAL A 6 -1.38 44.77 -23.92
C VAL A 6 -2.84 44.35 -23.92
N ILE A 7 -3.53 44.41 -25.07
CA ILE A 7 -4.93 43.96 -25.19
C ILE A 7 -5.02 42.45 -24.96
N ALA A 8 -4.10 41.67 -25.56
CA ALA A 8 -4.04 40.23 -25.35
C ALA A 8 -3.77 39.86 -23.88
N LEU A 9 -2.84 40.55 -23.20
CA LEU A 9 -2.57 40.35 -21.78
C LEU A 9 -3.79 40.68 -20.91
N LEU A 10 -4.46 41.80 -21.16
CA LEU A 10 -5.67 42.20 -20.43
C LEU A 10 -6.82 41.21 -20.65
N PHE A 11 -6.99 40.69 -21.87
CA PHE A 11 -7.98 39.66 -22.17
C PHE A 11 -7.68 38.34 -21.45
N LEU A 12 -6.41 37.91 -21.42
CA LEU A 12 -5.98 36.72 -20.66
C LEU A 12 -6.20 36.91 -19.15
N VAL A 13 -5.89 38.09 -18.59
CA VAL A 13 -6.17 38.41 -17.19
C VAL A 13 -7.68 38.41 -16.92
N PHE A 14 -8.49 38.98 -17.82
CA PHE A 14 -9.95 38.95 -17.70
C PHE A 14 -10.49 37.51 -17.72
N LEU A 15 -10.06 36.68 -18.67
CA LEU A 15 -10.43 35.25 -18.72
C LEU A 15 -10.01 34.52 -17.45
N TRP A 16 -8.80 34.77 -16.94
CA TRP A 16 -8.32 34.20 -15.69
C TRP A 16 -9.18 34.64 -14.49
N ILE A 17 -9.56 35.92 -14.41
CA ILE A 17 -10.47 36.43 -13.38
C ILE A 17 -11.84 35.76 -13.49
N CYS A 18 -12.42 35.67 -14.70
CA CYS A 18 -13.71 35.00 -14.94
C CYS A 18 -13.67 33.53 -14.51
N GLN A 19 -12.62 32.79 -14.88
CA GLN A 19 -12.42 31.40 -14.46
C GLN A 19 -12.28 31.30 -12.94
N LYS A 20 -11.54 32.21 -12.30
CA LYS A 20 -11.38 32.25 -10.84
C LYS A 20 -12.71 32.52 -10.13
N VAL A 21 -13.50 33.47 -10.63
CA VAL A 21 -14.85 33.76 -10.12
C VAL A 21 -15.79 32.58 -10.32
N GLN A 22 -15.75 31.91 -11.47
CA GLN A 22 -16.55 30.71 -11.71
C GLN A 22 -16.16 29.57 -10.77
N ARG A 23 -14.85 29.36 -10.53
CA ARG A 23 -14.36 28.39 -9.54
C ARG A 23 -14.84 28.72 -8.13
N LEU A 24 -14.84 29.99 -7.73
CA LEU A 24 -15.33 30.42 -6.41
C LEU A 24 -16.83 30.13 -6.19
N ARG A 25 -17.62 30.04 -7.25
CA ARG A 25 -19.06 29.70 -7.16
C ARG A 25 -19.33 28.21 -6.98
N MET A 26 -18.32 27.36 -7.15
CA MET A 26 -18.50 25.91 -7.10
C MET A 26 -18.69 25.38 -5.69
N ASP A 27 -19.37 24.24 -5.61
CA ASP A 27 -19.74 23.61 -4.36
C ASP A 27 -18.52 23.18 -3.55
N ILE A 28 -17.48 22.67 -4.22
CA ILE A 28 -16.21 22.36 -3.58
C ILE A 28 -15.59 23.58 -2.86
N GLN A 29 -15.74 24.81 -3.38
CA GLN A 29 -15.22 26.01 -2.72
C GLN A 29 -16.04 26.45 -1.50
N LYS A 30 -17.23 25.87 -1.32
CA LYS A 30 -18.12 26.10 -0.17
C LYS A 30 -17.97 25.01 0.91
N LEU A 31 -17.21 23.96 0.65
CA LEU A 31 -16.85 22.96 1.65
C LEU A 31 -16.09 23.60 2.82
N SER A 32 -16.24 23.03 4.00
CA SER A 32 -15.51 23.41 5.19
C SER A 32 -14.01 23.22 5.00
N VAL A 33 -13.22 24.18 5.47
CA VAL A 33 -11.75 24.07 5.50
C VAL A 33 -11.40 23.63 6.90
N VAL A 34 -10.44 22.70 7.01
CA VAL A 34 -10.02 22.15 8.32
C VAL A 34 -9.65 23.26 9.31
N PRO A 35 -9.94 23.09 10.61
CA PRO A 35 -9.76 24.14 11.63
C PRO A 35 -8.30 24.32 12.09
N MET A 36 -7.35 23.64 11.45
CA MET A 36 -5.94 23.70 11.81
C MET A 36 -5.27 24.97 11.28
N ARG A 37 -4.32 25.53 12.04
CA ARG A 37 -3.51 26.65 11.56
C ARG A 37 -2.69 26.20 10.35
N ARG A 38 -2.83 26.94 9.24
CA ARG A 38 -2.02 26.73 8.03
C ARG A 38 -0.75 27.57 8.04
N SER A 39 0.30 27.01 7.46
CA SER A 39 1.42 27.80 6.97
C SER A 39 0.95 28.69 5.82
N TRP A 40 1.50 29.90 5.73
CA TRP A 40 1.18 30.81 4.64
C TRP A 40 1.63 30.26 3.28
N ILE A 41 2.83 29.69 3.22
CA ILE A 41 3.41 29.12 1.99
C ILE A 41 3.02 27.65 1.83
N TRP A 42 3.04 26.88 2.91
CA TRP A 42 2.93 25.42 2.84
C TRP A 42 1.51 24.88 3.04
N GLY A 43 0.52 25.75 3.20
CA GLY A 43 -0.84 25.33 3.49
C GLY A 43 -0.91 24.47 4.75
N HIS A 44 -1.73 23.42 4.73
CA HIS A 44 -1.77 22.42 5.81
C HIS A 44 -0.86 21.22 5.53
N GLU A 45 -0.40 21.03 4.28
CA GLU A 45 0.39 19.86 3.90
C GLU A 45 1.66 19.69 4.74
N PHE A 46 2.32 20.78 5.11
CA PHE A 46 3.53 20.69 5.95
C PHE A 46 3.22 20.23 7.38
N GLU A 47 2.09 20.64 7.95
CA GLU A 47 1.66 20.13 9.25
C GLU A 47 1.22 18.67 9.16
N LEU A 48 0.56 18.27 8.06
CA LEU A 48 0.22 16.87 7.81
C LEU A 48 1.46 15.99 7.65
N PHE A 49 2.49 16.48 6.95
CA PHE A 49 3.74 15.76 6.71
C PHE A 49 4.51 15.44 8.00
N LYS A 50 4.43 16.30 9.03
CA LYS A 50 5.12 16.11 10.32
C LYS A 50 4.38 15.20 11.30
N ARG A 51 3.20 14.70 10.93
CA ARG A 51 2.30 13.95 11.82
C ARG A 51 2.30 12.48 11.42
N GLN A 52 1.77 11.66 12.32
CA GLN A 52 1.59 10.25 12.02
C GLN A 52 0.58 10.05 10.88
N ALA A 53 0.71 8.90 10.21
CA ALA A 53 -0.10 8.52 9.06
C ALA A 53 -1.59 8.67 9.38
N CYS A 54 -2.29 9.48 8.59
CA CYS A 54 -3.73 9.72 8.72
C CYS A 54 -4.24 10.24 10.08
N GLU A 55 -3.39 10.57 11.07
CA GLU A 55 -3.79 11.00 12.42
C GLU A 55 -4.80 12.15 12.36
N MET A 56 -4.47 13.19 11.59
CA MET A 56 -5.34 14.36 11.44
C MET A 56 -6.58 14.07 10.58
N HIS A 57 -6.48 13.16 9.62
CA HIS A 57 -7.63 12.74 8.81
C HIS A 57 -8.68 12.05 9.67
N ILE A 58 -8.26 11.18 10.60
CA ILE A 58 -9.13 10.53 11.58
C ILE A 58 -9.79 11.57 12.49
N LYS A 59 -9.01 12.52 13.03
CA LYS A 59 -9.56 13.60 13.89
C LYS A 59 -10.58 14.48 13.17
N TRP A 60 -10.35 14.77 11.90
CA TRP A 60 -11.24 15.62 11.12
C TRP A 60 -12.45 14.89 10.56
N ALA A 61 -12.35 13.60 10.25
CA ALA A 61 -13.46 12.78 9.75
C ALA A 61 -14.74 12.96 10.59
N THR A 62 -14.62 12.96 11.92
CA THR A 62 -15.75 13.12 12.84
C THR A 62 -16.32 14.54 12.87
N SER A 63 -15.46 15.56 12.79
CA SER A 63 -15.86 16.97 12.99
C SER A 63 -16.22 17.71 11.70
N MET A 64 -15.71 17.26 10.56
CA MET A 64 -15.80 17.94 9.28
C MET A 64 -16.85 17.33 8.33
N GLY A 65 -17.32 16.13 8.63
CA GLY A 65 -18.25 15.38 7.78
C GLY A 65 -17.55 14.61 6.67
N SER A 66 -18.32 14.21 5.66
CA SER A 66 -17.92 13.22 4.65
C SER A 66 -16.98 13.77 3.58
N MET A 67 -16.93 15.08 3.36
CA MET A 67 -15.88 15.72 2.53
C MET A 67 -15.53 17.12 3.02
N TYR A 68 -14.25 17.46 2.94
CA TYR A 68 -13.74 18.75 3.41
C TYR A 68 -12.48 19.18 2.66
N ARG A 69 -12.01 20.40 2.92
CA ARG A 69 -10.87 21.00 2.23
C ARG A 69 -9.63 21.12 3.08
N VAL A 70 -8.51 20.80 2.44
CA VAL A 70 -7.16 21.04 2.93
C VAL A 70 -6.47 22.00 1.97
N LYS A 71 -5.97 23.13 2.48
CA LYS A 71 -5.11 24.05 1.74
C LYS A 71 -3.81 23.37 1.33
N ALA A 72 -3.57 23.30 0.02
CA ALA A 72 -2.32 22.83 -0.55
C ALA A 72 -1.17 23.83 -0.34
N ALA A 73 0.04 23.32 -0.45
CA ALA A 73 1.27 24.11 -0.43
C ALA A 73 1.45 24.89 -1.74
N LEU A 74 2.31 25.91 -1.68
CA LEU A 74 2.74 26.75 -2.81
C LEU A 74 1.56 27.34 -3.60
N PHE A 75 0.48 27.70 -2.90
CA PHE A 75 -0.73 28.32 -3.45
C PHE A 75 -1.43 27.49 -4.54
N GLN A 76 -1.17 26.19 -4.58
CA GLN A 76 -1.89 25.26 -5.44
C GLN A 76 -3.39 25.18 -5.05
N PRO A 77 -4.26 24.69 -5.94
CA PRO A 77 -5.66 24.47 -5.63
C PRO A 77 -5.84 23.65 -4.34
N ASP A 78 -6.88 23.98 -3.57
CA ASP A 78 -7.23 23.22 -2.38
C ASP A 78 -7.46 21.74 -2.73
N ILE A 79 -6.98 20.86 -1.85
CA ILE A 79 -7.19 19.41 -1.94
C ILE A 79 -8.53 19.10 -1.26
N ILE A 80 -9.36 18.27 -1.91
CA ILE A 80 -10.58 17.74 -1.31
C ILE A 80 -10.25 16.42 -0.63
N VAL A 81 -10.56 16.29 0.65
CA VAL A 81 -10.46 15.02 1.35
C VAL A 81 -11.81 14.29 1.25
N ILE A 82 -11.76 13.02 0.88
CA ILE A 82 -12.92 12.13 0.71
C ILE A 82 -13.00 11.17 1.90
N ASN A 83 -13.99 11.38 2.76
CA ASN A 83 -14.36 10.50 3.87
C ASN A 83 -15.80 9.99 3.68
N ASP A 84 -16.14 9.63 2.44
CA ASP A 84 -17.43 9.09 2.01
C ASP A 84 -17.19 7.85 1.14
N VAL A 85 -17.74 6.69 1.51
CA VAL A 85 -17.48 5.45 0.77
C VAL A 85 -18.06 5.50 -0.64
N ALA A 86 -19.24 6.09 -0.84
CA ALA A 86 -19.85 6.16 -2.17
C ALA A 86 -19.05 7.09 -3.10
N ALA A 87 -18.57 8.23 -2.59
CA ALA A 87 -17.69 9.11 -3.36
C ALA A 87 -16.35 8.45 -3.69
N MET A 88 -15.74 7.75 -2.73
CA MET A 88 -14.50 7.00 -2.93
C MET A 88 -14.71 5.91 -4.00
N GLN A 89 -15.75 5.10 -3.88
CA GLN A 89 -16.08 4.05 -4.84
C GLN A 89 -16.31 4.62 -6.22
N TYR A 90 -17.07 5.71 -6.34
CA TYR A 90 -17.28 6.39 -7.61
C TYR A 90 -15.96 6.79 -8.26
N ILE A 91 -15.03 7.39 -7.51
CA ILE A 91 -13.69 7.76 -8.00
C ILE A 91 -12.90 6.52 -8.45
N PHE A 92 -12.91 5.44 -7.66
CA PHE A 92 -12.17 4.22 -7.96
C PHE A 92 -12.73 3.44 -9.16
N GLN A 93 -14.05 3.41 -9.33
CA GLN A 93 -14.68 2.78 -10.50
C GLN A 93 -14.43 3.59 -11.78
N ASN A 94 -14.32 4.92 -11.67
CA ASN A 94 -14.00 5.82 -12.78
C ASN A 94 -12.49 6.11 -12.91
N ALA A 95 -11.63 5.12 -12.65
CA ALA A 95 -10.18 5.28 -12.53
C ALA A 95 -9.42 5.82 -13.78
N TYR A 96 -10.06 5.87 -14.95
CA TYR A 96 -9.45 6.47 -16.15
C TYR A 96 -9.82 7.94 -16.33
N THR A 97 -10.84 8.40 -15.61
CA THR A 97 -11.20 9.82 -15.45
C THR A 97 -10.50 10.42 -14.25
N TYR A 98 -10.31 9.61 -13.21
CA TYR A 98 -9.60 9.96 -11.98
C TYR A 98 -8.25 9.26 -11.92
N VAL A 99 -7.22 9.92 -12.45
CA VAL A 99 -5.87 9.34 -12.57
C VAL A 99 -5.00 9.72 -11.37
N LYS A 100 -3.83 9.09 -11.24
CA LYS A 100 -2.81 9.57 -10.29
C LYS A 100 -2.39 10.98 -10.67
N ALA A 101 -2.19 11.86 -9.69
CA ALA A 101 -1.81 13.22 -9.99
C ALA A 101 -0.46 13.27 -10.74
N PRO A 102 -0.32 14.15 -11.74
CA PRO A 102 0.89 14.26 -12.55
C PRO A 102 2.19 14.36 -11.76
N ALA A 103 2.19 15.04 -10.61
CA ALA A 103 3.35 15.14 -9.73
C ALA A 103 3.87 13.82 -9.17
N PHE A 104 2.98 12.85 -8.97
CA PHE A 104 3.37 11.54 -8.43
C PHE A 104 3.94 10.62 -9.52
N ARG A 105 3.65 10.86 -10.81
CA ARG A 105 4.11 9.99 -11.90
C ARG A 105 5.64 9.92 -12.01
N PRO A 106 6.39 11.03 -11.99
CA PRO A 106 7.86 10.97 -11.99
C PRO A 106 8.44 10.26 -10.77
N ILE A 107 7.80 10.38 -9.61
CA ILE A 107 8.24 9.72 -8.37
C ILE A 107 8.05 8.21 -8.48
N ILE A 108 6.87 7.78 -8.95
CA ILE A 108 6.57 6.37 -9.23
C ILE A 108 7.58 5.83 -10.25
N LYS A 109 7.78 6.52 -11.36
CA LYS A 109 8.76 6.12 -12.38
C LYS A 109 10.17 5.98 -11.83
N ARG A 110 10.61 6.94 -11.01
CA ARG A 110 11.93 6.96 -10.36
C ARG A 110 12.13 5.77 -9.41
N LEU A 111 11.08 5.34 -8.70
CA LEU A 111 11.15 4.26 -7.72
C LEU A 111 10.96 2.87 -8.34
N ILE A 112 10.01 2.72 -9.27
CA ILE A 112 9.54 1.39 -9.71
C ILE A 112 9.37 1.24 -11.24
N GLY A 113 9.77 2.23 -12.05
CA GLY A 113 9.72 2.14 -13.52
C GLY A 113 8.33 2.43 -14.12
N ASN A 114 8.16 2.12 -15.41
CA ASN A 114 6.90 2.33 -16.14
C ASN A 114 5.96 1.11 -16.13
N GLY A 115 6.01 0.29 -15.08
CA GLY A 115 5.17 -0.89 -14.95
C GLY A 115 3.70 -0.57 -14.64
N ILE A 116 2.93 -1.59 -14.26
CA ILE A 116 1.47 -1.51 -14.10
C ILE A 116 1.01 -0.41 -13.13
N VAL A 117 1.83 -0.08 -12.12
CA VAL A 117 1.53 0.98 -11.16
C VAL A 117 1.66 2.37 -11.80
N TYR A 118 2.59 2.56 -12.73
CA TYR A 118 2.78 3.81 -13.45
C TYR A 118 1.77 3.99 -14.60
N ALA A 119 1.43 2.91 -15.28
CA ALA A 119 0.57 2.92 -16.47
C ALA A 119 -0.80 3.55 -16.20
N GLU A 120 -1.34 4.27 -17.20
CA GLU A 120 -2.66 4.91 -17.17
C GLU A 120 -3.44 4.62 -18.47
N GLY A 121 -4.77 4.80 -18.44
CA GLY A 121 -5.60 4.63 -19.64
C GLY A 121 -5.48 3.24 -20.28
N GLU A 122 -5.28 3.20 -21.59
CA GLU A 122 -5.15 1.98 -22.38
C GLU A 122 -3.87 1.18 -22.06
N GLU A 123 -2.77 1.85 -21.71
CA GLU A 123 -1.52 1.18 -21.29
C GLU A 123 -1.76 0.33 -20.04
N HIS A 124 -2.48 0.89 -19.05
CA HIS A 124 -2.84 0.12 -17.86
C HIS A 124 -3.77 -1.05 -18.19
N LYS A 125 -4.77 -0.85 -19.06
CA LYS A 125 -5.70 -1.93 -19.46
C LYS A 125 -4.95 -3.08 -20.12
N HIS A 126 -4.04 -2.76 -21.03
CA HIS A 126 -3.15 -3.69 -21.72
C HIS A 126 -2.30 -4.49 -20.73
N GLN A 127 -1.50 -3.81 -19.90
CA GLN A 127 -0.65 -4.48 -18.93
C GLN A 127 -1.47 -5.30 -17.92
N ARG A 128 -2.57 -4.76 -17.39
CA ARG A 128 -3.43 -5.46 -16.42
C ARG A 128 -3.99 -6.75 -16.99
N LYS A 129 -4.46 -6.73 -18.24
CA LYS A 129 -5.02 -7.90 -18.92
C LYS A 129 -4.00 -9.03 -19.03
N LEU A 130 -2.74 -8.69 -19.35
CA LEU A 130 -1.66 -9.66 -19.53
C LEU A 130 -1.12 -10.18 -18.19
N LEU A 131 -1.10 -9.34 -17.15
CA LEU A 131 -0.55 -9.69 -15.83
C LEU A 131 -1.55 -10.42 -14.92
N ALA A 132 -2.85 -10.15 -15.04
CA ALA A 132 -3.87 -10.70 -14.13
C ALA A 132 -3.90 -12.25 -14.00
N PRO A 133 -3.66 -13.05 -15.06
CA PRO A 133 -3.65 -14.51 -14.95
C PRO A 133 -2.66 -15.05 -13.91
N ALA A 134 -1.54 -14.36 -13.70
CA ALA A 134 -0.51 -14.73 -12.73
C ALA A 134 -0.94 -14.56 -11.26
N PHE A 135 -2.05 -13.86 -11.00
CA PHE A 135 -2.55 -13.57 -9.66
C PHE A 135 -3.94 -14.16 -9.39
N THR A 136 -4.32 -15.20 -10.15
CA THR A 136 -5.56 -15.97 -9.90
C THR A 136 -5.45 -16.83 -8.64
N SER A 137 -6.57 -17.28 -8.08
CA SER A 137 -6.56 -18.16 -6.90
C SER A 137 -5.74 -19.44 -7.13
N ASN A 138 -5.81 -20.02 -8.33
CA ASN A 138 -5.04 -21.22 -8.68
C ASN A 138 -3.54 -20.92 -8.78
N ALA A 139 -3.16 -19.77 -9.36
CA ALA A 139 -1.76 -19.36 -9.43
C ALA A 139 -1.20 -19.13 -8.02
N VAL A 140 -1.93 -18.41 -7.15
CA VAL A 140 -1.52 -18.18 -5.76
C VAL A 140 -1.44 -19.48 -4.96
N LYS A 141 -2.37 -20.42 -5.18
CA LYS A 141 -2.28 -21.76 -4.58
C LYS A 141 -1.01 -22.49 -5.01
N ALA A 142 -0.61 -22.41 -6.28
CA ALA A 142 0.63 -23.02 -6.76
C ALA A 142 1.91 -22.37 -6.17
N MET A 143 1.82 -21.14 -5.67
CA MET A 143 2.92 -20.43 -5.01
C MET A 143 3.04 -20.78 -3.52
N SER A 144 2.09 -21.51 -2.93
CA SER A 144 2.03 -21.68 -1.47
C SER A 144 3.26 -22.33 -0.88
N ASP A 145 3.86 -23.29 -1.59
CA ASP A 145 4.99 -24.06 -1.08
C ASP A 145 6.23 -23.18 -0.94
N ASP A 146 6.45 -22.25 -1.86
CA ASP A 146 7.50 -21.23 -1.74
C ASP A 146 7.23 -20.26 -0.58
N ILE A 147 5.96 -19.85 -0.38
CA ILE A 147 5.58 -19.01 0.75
C ILE A 147 5.87 -19.72 2.08
N PHE A 148 5.49 -20.99 2.21
CA PHE A 148 5.80 -21.82 3.38
C PHE A 148 7.30 -21.98 3.57
N ALA A 149 8.06 -22.27 2.51
CA ALA A 149 9.51 -22.42 2.60
C ALA A 149 10.20 -21.15 3.12
N CYS A 150 9.80 -19.96 2.63
CA CYS A 150 10.30 -18.68 3.13
C CYS A 150 9.90 -18.43 4.58
N ALA A 151 8.67 -18.74 4.95
CA ALA A 151 8.19 -18.59 6.30
C ALA A 151 8.95 -19.52 7.27
N ASP A 152 9.19 -20.78 6.90
CA ASP A 152 9.97 -21.73 7.69
C ASP A 152 11.42 -21.28 7.88
N LYS A 153 12.07 -20.76 6.83
CA LYS A 153 13.41 -20.15 6.96
C LYS A 153 13.41 -19.01 7.98
N MET A 154 12.39 -18.15 7.98
CA MET A 154 12.25 -17.09 8.97
C MET A 154 12.06 -17.64 10.39
N ILE A 155 11.23 -18.68 10.58
CA ILE A 155 11.06 -19.37 11.86
C ILE A 155 12.41 -19.92 12.35
N HIS A 156 13.17 -20.59 11.48
CA HIS A 156 14.47 -21.15 11.84
C HIS A 156 15.47 -20.08 12.28
N LYS A 157 15.54 -18.94 11.57
CA LYS A 157 16.39 -17.80 11.97
C LYS A 157 15.98 -17.25 13.33
N LEU A 158 14.68 -17.04 13.55
CA LEU A 158 14.17 -16.54 14.83
C LEU A 158 14.46 -17.51 15.98
N ARG A 159 14.26 -18.83 15.78
CA ARG A 159 14.61 -19.85 16.78
C ARG A 159 16.10 -19.84 17.12
N ALA A 160 16.97 -19.69 16.13
CA ALA A 160 18.42 -19.62 16.35
C ALA A 160 18.80 -18.38 17.18
N GLU A 161 18.19 -17.24 16.90
CA GLU A 161 18.38 -16.00 17.68
C GLU A 161 17.92 -16.16 19.14
N LEU A 162 16.76 -16.78 19.36
CA LEU A 162 16.27 -17.07 20.72
C LEU A 162 17.20 -18.02 21.47
N ASN A 163 17.67 -19.09 20.83
CA ASN A 163 18.54 -20.09 21.45
C ASN A 163 19.95 -19.57 21.75
N SER A 164 20.44 -18.60 20.97
CA SER A 164 21.75 -17.98 21.21
C SER A 164 21.73 -16.88 22.27
N SER A 165 20.55 -16.41 22.68
CA SER A 165 20.39 -15.33 23.64
C SER A 165 20.56 -15.83 25.08
N THR A 166 21.51 -15.26 25.81
CA THR A 166 21.79 -15.55 27.22
C THR A 166 20.77 -14.97 28.21
N SER A 167 19.78 -14.19 27.73
CA SER A 167 18.89 -13.36 28.55
C SER A 167 17.57 -14.04 29.00
N GLY A 168 17.49 -15.37 29.00
CA GLY A 168 16.28 -16.10 29.43
C GLY A 168 15.20 -16.19 28.33
N THR A 169 13.98 -16.58 28.70
CA THR A 169 12.91 -17.00 27.76
C THR A 169 12.32 -15.88 26.90
N ASN A 170 12.56 -14.60 27.24
CA ASN A 170 11.95 -13.45 26.55
C ASN A 170 13.03 -12.56 25.92
N VAL A 171 13.24 -12.68 24.61
CA VAL A 171 14.25 -11.93 23.85
C VAL A 171 13.56 -10.79 23.10
N VAL A 172 14.17 -9.60 23.10
CA VAL A 172 13.67 -8.48 22.29
C VAL A 172 14.25 -8.59 20.88
N VAL A 173 13.39 -8.72 19.88
CA VAL A 173 13.75 -8.85 18.47
C VAL A 173 13.12 -7.71 17.67
N ASP A 174 13.90 -7.07 16.81
CA ASP A 174 13.39 -6.11 15.84
C ASP A 174 12.81 -6.88 14.65
N VAL A 175 11.48 -6.99 14.58
CA VAL A 175 10.84 -7.88 13.60
C VAL A 175 10.77 -7.25 12.20
N ALA A 176 10.82 -5.92 12.09
CA ALA A 176 10.61 -5.23 10.81
C ALA A 176 11.60 -5.67 9.70
N PRO A 177 12.92 -5.76 9.94
CA PRO A 177 13.87 -6.28 8.95
C PRO A 177 13.61 -7.75 8.56
N MET A 178 13.14 -8.57 9.49
CA MET A 178 12.88 -9.99 9.24
C MET A 178 11.71 -10.17 8.26
N PHE A 179 10.64 -9.40 8.45
CA PHE A 179 9.47 -9.45 7.58
C PHE A 179 9.76 -8.87 6.19
N SER A 180 10.52 -7.77 6.10
CA SER A 180 10.97 -7.22 4.80
C SER A 180 11.80 -8.26 4.05
N THR A 181 12.71 -8.94 4.74
CA THR A 181 13.53 -10.02 4.17
C THR A 181 12.69 -11.22 3.71
N CYS A 182 11.76 -11.70 4.56
CA CYS A 182 10.92 -12.85 4.24
C CYS A 182 10.04 -12.57 3.01
N THR A 183 9.43 -11.40 2.94
CA THR A 183 8.57 -11.02 1.81
C THR A 183 9.37 -10.73 0.52
N LEU A 184 10.61 -10.26 0.64
CA LEU A 184 11.54 -10.14 -0.50
C LEU A 184 11.94 -11.52 -1.06
N ASP A 185 12.25 -12.48 -0.19
CA ASP A 185 12.48 -13.87 -0.56
C ASP A 185 11.26 -14.49 -1.28
N ILE A 186 10.05 -14.24 -0.75
CA ILE A 186 8.80 -14.75 -1.33
C ILE A 186 8.63 -14.22 -2.74
N ILE A 187 8.65 -12.89 -2.93
CA ILE A 187 8.46 -12.32 -4.27
C ILE A 187 9.58 -12.76 -5.22
N GLY A 188 10.81 -12.89 -4.72
CA GLY A 188 11.93 -13.48 -5.46
C GLY A 188 11.59 -14.84 -6.05
N ARG A 189 11.11 -15.76 -5.21
CA ARG A 189 10.79 -17.13 -5.59
C ARG A 189 9.54 -17.22 -6.46
N VAL A 190 8.43 -16.67 -6.00
CA VAL A 190 7.12 -16.85 -6.66
C VAL A 190 7.02 -16.08 -7.97
N ALA A 191 7.64 -14.89 -8.05
CA ALA A 191 7.56 -14.07 -9.26
C ALA A 191 8.71 -14.34 -10.24
N PHE A 192 9.89 -14.72 -9.75
CA PHE A 192 11.11 -14.74 -10.58
C PHE A 192 11.96 -16.01 -10.46
N GLY A 193 11.54 -17.00 -9.67
CA GLY A 193 12.33 -18.21 -9.42
C GLY A 193 13.70 -17.92 -8.77
N HIS A 194 13.82 -16.80 -8.06
CA HIS A 194 15.08 -16.31 -7.49
C HIS A 194 15.09 -16.40 -5.96
N ASP A 195 16.10 -17.07 -5.39
CA ASP A 195 16.28 -17.15 -3.94
C ASP A 195 17.25 -16.06 -3.46
N PHE A 196 16.75 -15.13 -2.65
CA PHE A 196 17.55 -14.07 -2.02
C PHE A 196 18.28 -14.56 -0.76
N GLY A 197 18.19 -15.86 -0.43
CA GLY A 197 18.96 -16.47 0.65
C GLY A 197 18.54 -15.94 2.02
N SER A 198 17.28 -15.55 2.18
CA SER A 198 16.73 -14.97 3.42
C SER A 198 17.52 -13.76 3.88
N GLY A 199 17.81 -12.86 2.93
CA GLY A 199 18.49 -11.59 3.20
C GLY A 199 20.01 -11.69 3.27
N ASP A 200 20.57 -12.89 3.14
CA ASP A 200 22.02 -13.06 3.24
C ASP A 200 22.76 -12.76 1.92
N SER A 201 22.06 -12.79 0.79
CA SER A 201 22.62 -12.44 -0.51
C SER A 201 23.06 -10.97 -0.57
N THR A 202 24.02 -10.68 -1.45
CA THR A 202 24.49 -9.32 -1.69
C THR A 202 23.35 -8.45 -2.22
N GLU A 203 22.57 -8.99 -3.15
CA GLU A 203 21.43 -8.33 -3.77
C GLU A 203 20.36 -7.95 -2.74
N ALA A 204 20.02 -8.85 -1.81
CA ALA A 204 19.01 -8.58 -0.79
C ALA A 204 19.46 -7.46 0.16
N LYS A 205 20.73 -7.47 0.58
CA LYS A 205 21.32 -6.42 1.42
C LYS A 205 21.35 -5.07 0.71
N GLU A 206 21.69 -5.06 -0.57
CA GLU A 206 21.68 -3.86 -1.41
C GLU A 206 20.25 -3.29 -1.54
N ILE A 207 19.25 -4.14 -1.83
CA ILE A 207 17.83 -3.73 -1.94
C ILE A 207 17.32 -3.17 -0.61
N SER A 208 17.54 -3.88 0.49
CA SER A 208 17.08 -3.46 1.82
C SER A 208 17.72 -2.14 2.27
N SER A 209 19.03 -1.98 2.05
CA SER A 209 19.75 -0.75 2.38
C SER A 209 19.26 0.43 1.53
N ALA A 210 19.08 0.22 0.23
CA ALA A 210 18.60 1.26 -0.68
C ALA A 210 17.16 1.69 -0.36
N TRP A 211 16.30 0.74 0.03
CA TRP A 211 14.95 1.06 0.50
C TRP A 211 14.96 1.88 1.78
N HIS A 212 15.82 1.52 2.75
CA HIS A 212 15.97 2.28 3.98
C HIS A 212 16.41 3.73 3.70
N GLU A 213 17.34 3.94 2.77
CA GLU A 213 17.73 5.28 2.32
C GLU A 213 16.57 6.05 1.68
N ASP A 214 15.77 5.40 0.81
CA ASP A 214 14.59 6.01 0.19
C ASP A 214 13.53 6.41 1.23
N VAL A 215 13.31 5.58 2.27
CA VAL A 215 12.43 5.86 3.42
C VAL A 215 12.92 7.08 4.21
N LEU A 216 14.20 7.11 4.57
CA LEU A 216 14.78 8.26 5.28
C LEU A 216 14.71 9.53 4.45
N MET A 217 14.99 9.45 3.15
CA MET A 217 14.91 10.57 2.22
C MET A 217 13.48 11.12 2.15
N ALA A 218 12.48 10.26 2.08
CA ALA A 218 11.06 10.64 2.05
C ALA A 218 10.63 11.39 3.33
N HIS A 219 11.26 11.09 4.46
CA HIS A 219 10.98 11.74 5.74
C HIS A 219 11.67 13.13 5.90
N THR A 220 12.51 13.54 4.95
CA THR A 220 13.18 14.86 5.00
C THR A 220 12.31 15.99 4.43
N PHE A 221 12.70 17.24 4.70
CA PHE A 221 12.10 18.41 4.04
C PHE A 221 12.22 18.38 2.51
N VAL A 222 13.28 17.76 1.97
CA VAL A 222 13.43 17.57 0.51
C VAL A 222 12.38 16.59 -0.01
N GLY A 223 12.15 15.48 0.70
CA GLY A 223 11.08 14.53 0.41
C GLY A 223 9.70 15.17 0.46
N PHE A 224 9.47 16.12 1.37
CA PHE A 224 8.27 16.95 1.39
C PHE A 224 8.18 17.90 0.18
N LEU A 225 9.24 18.66 -0.09
CA LEU A 225 9.24 19.77 -1.04
C LEU A 225 9.22 19.32 -2.50
N ALA A 226 10.01 18.30 -2.87
CA ALA A 226 10.23 17.91 -4.25
C ALA A 226 8.93 17.55 -5.02
N PRO A 227 7.99 16.74 -4.49
CA PRO A 227 6.73 16.45 -5.16
C PRO A 227 5.90 17.70 -5.48
N ARG A 228 5.91 18.70 -4.58
CA ARG A 228 5.14 19.94 -4.76
C ARG A 228 5.75 20.84 -5.83
N LEU A 229 7.08 20.90 -5.89
CA LEU A 229 7.78 21.61 -6.97
C LEU A 229 7.58 20.94 -8.32
N ILE A 230 7.64 19.61 -8.38
CA ILE A 230 7.35 18.84 -9.60
C ILE A 230 5.92 19.09 -10.07
N ASN A 231 4.94 19.21 -9.17
CA ASN A 231 3.57 19.53 -9.57
C ASN A 231 3.44 20.91 -10.24
N LEU A 232 4.14 21.92 -9.70
CA LEU A 232 4.12 23.27 -10.27
C LEU A 232 4.92 23.38 -11.56
N PHE A 233 6.05 22.69 -11.61
CA PHE A 233 7.03 22.79 -12.67
C PHE A 233 7.44 21.39 -13.15
N PRO A 234 6.57 20.66 -13.88
CA PRO A 234 6.86 19.30 -14.31
C PRO A 234 8.14 19.18 -15.15
N TRP A 235 8.53 20.26 -15.86
CA TRP A 235 9.75 20.30 -16.67
C TRP A 235 11.04 20.17 -15.85
N ILE A 236 11.01 20.41 -14.52
CA ILE A 236 12.19 20.24 -13.65
C ILE A 236 12.71 18.80 -13.68
N THR A 237 11.83 17.80 -13.86
CA THR A 237 12.25 16.39 -13.92
C THR A 237 13.03 16.05 -15.18
N SER A 238 13.01 16.93 -16.19
CA SER A 238 13.80 16.79 -17.41
C SER A 238 15.17 17.46 -17.30
N LEU A 239 15.44 18.20 -16.22
CA LEU A 239 16.75 18.81 -15.98
C LEU A 239 17.70 17.81 -15.33
N PRO A 240 18.99 17.78 -15.73
CA PRO A 240 20.01 16.94 -15.11
C PRO A 240 20.46 17.53 -13.76
N ILE A 241 19.60 17.44 -12.74
CA ILE A 241 19.88 17.95 -11.39
C ILE A 241 20.48 16.81 -10.54
N PRO A 242 21.74 16.91 -10.05
CA PRO A 242 22.39 15.83 -9.30
C PRO A 242 21.68 15.41 -8.01
N VAL A 243 20.91 16.32 -7.40
CA VAL A 243 20.14 16.10 -6.15
C VAL A 243 18.85 15.30 -6.38
N LEU A 244 18.40 15.18 -7.64
CA LEU A 244 17.24 14.39 -8.05
C LEU A 244 17.68 13.41 -9.13
N PRO A 245 18.46 12.36 -8.79
CA PRO A 245 18.83 11.35 -9.78
C PRO A 245 17.55 10.79 -10.40
N ALA A 246 17.58 10.59 -11.73
CA ALA A 246 16.43 10.14 -12.52
C ALA A 246 15.82 8.83 -12.00
N GLU A 247 16.62 8.02 -11.30
CA GLU A 247 16.24 6.74 -10.70
C GLU A 247 16.72 6.66 -9.25
N SER A 248 15.96 5.99 -8.37
CA SER A 248 16.43 5.69 -7.02
C SER A 248 17.57 4.67 -7.04
N VAL A 249 18.30 4.56 -5.93
CA VAL A 249 19.34 3.53 -5.79
C VAL A 249 18.71 2.14 -5.90
N SER A 250 17.58 1.96 -5.23
CA SER A 250 16.77 0.74 -5.24
C SER A 250 16.42 0.32 -6.67
N LYS A 251 15.90 1.25 -7.49
CA LYS A 251 15.56 0.98 -8.89
C LYS A 251 16.75 0.48 -9.70
N ARG A 252 17.91 1.11 -9.58
CA ARG A 252 19.11 0.70 -10.37
C ARG A 252 19.61 -0.69 -10.01
N ILE A 253 19.52 -1.07 -8.73
CA ILE A 253 19.89 -2.41 -8.26
C ILE A 253 18.90 -3.43 -8.83
N VAL A 254 17.61 -3.15 -8.68
CA VAL A 254 16.54 -4.04 -9.14
C VAL A 254 16.53 -4.18 -10.66
N ASP A 255 16.72 -3.11 -11.43
CA ASP A 255 16.77 -3.20 -12.90
C ASP A 255 17.94 -4.05 -13.39
N ARG A 256 19.09 -3.98 -12.72
CA ARG A 256 20.24 -4.82 -13.02
C ARG A 256 19.90 -6.29 -12.80
N LEU A 257 19.21 -6.60 -11.70
CA LEU A 257 18.76 -7.95 -11.38
C LEU A 257 17.67 -8.40 -12.35
N ALA A 258 16.68 -7.56 -12.62
CA ALA A 258 15.60 -7.79 -13.58
C ALA A 258 16.16 -8.11 -14.97
N GLY A 259 17.17 -7.38 -15.42
CA GLY A 259 17.84 -7.65 -16.70
C GLY A 259 18.60 -8.97 -16.73
N LYS A 260 19.13 -9.45 -15.60
CA LYS A 260 19.72 -10.80 -15.49
C LYS A 260 18.62 -11.87 -15.55
N LEU A 261 17.60 -11.73 -14.71
CA LEU A 261 16.46 -12.66 -14.62
C LEU A 261 15.74 -12.80 -15.97
N LEU A 262 15.49 -11.69 -16.66
CA LEU A 262 14.84 -11.69 -17.97
C LEU A 262 15.70 -12.42 -19.02
N LYS A 263 17.03 -12.25 -18.99
CA LYS A 263 17.95 -12.99 -19.87
C LYS A 263 17.94 -14.48 -19.56
N ASP A 264 18.00 -14.84 -18.29
CA ASP A 264 18.00 -16.24 -17.85
C ASP A 264 16.70 -16.94 -18.26
N VAL A 265 15.55 -16.30 -18.04
CA VAL A 265 14.25 -16.81 -18.50
C VAL A 265 14.20 -16.91 -20.02
N HIS A 266 14.76 -15.96 -20.76
CA HIS A 266 14.80 -16.05 -22.24
C HIS A 266 15.62 -17.24 -22.73
N LEU A 267 16.75 -17.54 -22.07
CA LEU A 267 17.61 -18.69 -22.35
C LEU A 267 16.95 -20.00 -21.92
N GLN A 268 16.20 -19.98 -20.82
CA GLN A 268 15.55 -21.16 -20.23
C GLN A 268 14.10 -21.35 -20.67
N ALA A 269 13.55 -20.53 -21.56
CA ALA A 269 12.13 -20.51 -21.95
C ALA A 269 11.58 -21.81 -22.57
N LEU A 270 12.42 -22.83 -22.75
CA LEU A 270 12.03 -24.19 -23.17
C LEU A 270 11.90 -25.17 -21.99
N ASN A 271 12.30 -24.79 -20.78
CA ASN A 271 12.12 -25.59 -19.59
C ASN A 271 10.66 -25.47 -19.16
N LEU A 272 9.83 -26.47 -19.44
CA LEU A 272 8.37 -26.44 -19.24
C LEU A 272 7.95 -26.45 -17.77
N ASP A 273 8.88 -26.75 -16.85
CA ASP A 273 8.56 -27.02 -15.45
C ASP A 273 8.53 -25.76 -14.55
N SER A 274 9.10 -24.62 -14.99
CA SER A 274 9.04 -23.38 -14.19
C SER A 274 7.61 -22.85 -14.06
N THR A 275 7.19 -22.49 -12.86
CA THR A 275 5.81 -22.01 -12.57
C THR A 275 5.77 -20.55 -12.10
N ASP A 276 6.92 -19.88 -12.04
CA ASP A 276 7.01 -18.48 -11.62
C ASP A 276 6.34 -17.52 -12.60
N ILE A 277 5.90 -16.36 -12.08
CA ILE A 277 5.13 -15.36 -12.83
C ILE A 277 5.86 -14.94 -14.12
N LEU A 278 7.16 -14.66 -14.05
CA LEU A 278 7.93 -14.18 -15.19
C LEU A 278 8.03 -15.26 -16.28
N SER A 279 8.31 -16.51 -15.91
CA SER A 279 8.32 -17.63 -16.85
C SER A 279 6.95 -17.82 -17.52
N LEU A 280 5.85 -17.68 -16.79
CA LEU A 280 4.50 -17.75 -17.37
C LEU A 280 4.25 -16.62 -18.37
N LEU A 281 4.65 -15.39 -18.06
CA LEU A 281 4.49 -14.22 -18.94
C LEU A 281 5.35 -14.34 -20.21
N VAL A 282 6.60 -14.81 -20.10
CA VAL A 282 7.49 -15.00 -21.26
C VAL A 282 7.07 -16.20 -22.12
N ARG A 283 6.52 -17.27 -21.52
CA ARG A 283 6.00 -18.40 -22.29
C ARG A 283 4.77 -18.01 -23.09
N ASP A 284 3.80 -17.33 -22.47
CA ASP A 284 2.58 -16.90 -23.16
C ASP A 284 2.91 -15.96 -24.33
N SER A 285 3.96 -15.13 -24.20
CA SER A 285 4.45 -14.27 -25.28
C SER A 285 5.12 -15.02 -26.46
N LYS A 286 5.59 -16.25 -26.25
CA LYS A 286 6.26 -17.10 -27.26
C LYS A 286 5.32 -18.11 -27.94
N ILE A 287 4.13 -18.37 -27.39
CA ILE A 287 3.17 -19.31 -28.00
C ILE A 287 2.56 -18.68 -29.27
N LYS A 288 3.00 -19.16 -30.44
CA LYS A 288 2.43 -18.78 -31.74
C LYS A 288 0.92 -19.09 -31.79
N GLY A 289 0.11 -18.08 -32.09
CA GLY A 289 -1.31 -18.24 -32.43
C GLY A 289 -2.33 -18.00 -31.31
N LYS A 290 -1.92 -17.61 -30.09
CA LYS A 290 -2.89 -17.34 -28.99
C LYS A 290 -3.13 -15.86 -28.65
N SER A 291 -2.30 -14.92 -29.11
CA SER A 291 -2.53 -13.48 -28.91
C SER A 291 -1.58 -12.62 -29.76
N GLU A 292 -2.08 -11.63 -30.50
CA GLU A 292 -1.26 -10.53 -31.06
C GLU A 292 -0.79 -9.54 -29.97
N ILE A 293 -1.34 -9.66 -28.75
CA ILE A 293 -1.15 -8.75 -27.62
C ILE A 293 -0.12 -9.38 -26.66
N ARG A 294 1.02 -8.73 -26.48
CA ARG A 294 2.12 -9.14 -25.59
C ARG A 294 2.76 -7.95 -24.90
N LEU A 295 3.44 -8.18 -23.78
CA LEU A 295 4.34 -7.20 -23.18
C LEU A 295 5.63 -7.13 -24.01
N SER A 296 6.16 -5.93 -24.20
CA SER A 296 7.52 -5.74 -24.72
C SER A 296 8.57 -6.12 -23.65
N ASP A 297 9.83 -6.31 -24.05
CA ASP A 297 10.91 -6.58 -23.09
C ASP A 297 11.09 -5.43 -22.09
N ASP A 298 10.90 -4.19 -22.53
CA ASP A 298 10.93 -3.01 -21.66
C ASP A 298 9.76 -3.03 -20.67
N GLU A 299 8.55 -3.37 -21.12
CA GLU A 299 7.39 -3.51 -20.24
C GLU A 299 7.57 -4.67 -19.25
N LEU A 300 8.20 -5.77 -19.66
CA LEU A 300 8.55 -6.89 -18.78
C LEU A 300 9.55 -6.44 -17.72
N LEU A 301 10.64 -5.78 -18.12
CA LEU A 301 11.66 -5.24 -17.21
C LEU A 301 11.03 -4.29 -16.17
N ASP A 302 10.24 -3.32 -16.63
CA ASP A 302 9.57 -2.34 -15.78
C ASP A 302 8.58 -3.02 -14.80
N ASN A 303 7.88 -4.08 -15.22
CA ASN A 303 6.97 -4.82 -14.35
C ASN A 303 7.70 -5.76 -13.37
N ILE A 304 8.85 -6.35 -13.74
CA ILE A 304 9.71 -7.08 -12.80
C ILE A 304 10.13 -6.15 -11.67
N THR A 305 10.64 -4.96 -12.02
CA THR A 305 11.03 -3.94 -11.04
C THR A 305 9.85 -3.51 -10.17
N THR A 306 8.68 -3.30 -10.78
CA THR A 306 7.45 -2.97 -10.05
C THR A 306 7.05 -4.05 -9.04
N PHE A 307 7.02 -5.33 -9.44
CA PHE A 307 6.60 -6.41 -8.56
C PHE A 307 7.59 -6.67 -7.44
N MET A 308 8.89 -6.63 -7.76
CA MET A 308 9.93 -6.79 -6.74
C MET A 308 9.78 -5.72 -5.65
N MET A 309 9.59 -4.45 -6.02
CA MET A 309 9.47 -3.35 -5.06
C MET A 309 8.13 -3.31 -4.31
N VAL A 310 7.00 -3.46 -5.02
CA VAL A 310 5.67 -3.31 -4.41
C VAL A 310 5.25 -4.57 -3.64
N GLY A 311 5.71 -5.74 -4.06
CA GLY A 311 5.33 -7.04 -3.48
C GLY A 311 5.87 -7.29 -2.09
N HIS A 312 7.08 -6.81 -1.76
CA HIS A 312 7.68 -7.10 -0.45
C HIS A 312 7.29 -6.09 0.64
N GLU A 313 7.48 -4.78 0.39
CA GLU A 313 7.33 -3.77 1.44
C GLU A 313 5.89 -3.58 1.92
N THR A 314 4.89 -3.80 1.06
CA THR A 314 3.48 -3.68 1.45
C THR A 314 3.01 -4.84 2.33
N SER A 315 3.39 -6.07 1.98
CA SER A 315 3.13 -7.26 2.81
C SER A 315 3.89 -7.18 4.14
N SER A 316 5.16 -6.78 4.11
CA SER A 316 5.97 -6.58 5.31
C SER A 316 5.34 -5.58 6.28
N ALA A 317 4.97 -4.39 5.80
CA ALA A 317 4.29 -3.37 6.62
C ALA A 317 3.01 -3.92 7.26
N SER A 318 2.16 -4.58 6.47
CA SER A 318 0.90 -5.14 6.98
C SER A 318 1.11 -6.23 8.03
N LEU A 319 2.13 -7.09 7.84
CA LEU A 319 2.50 -8.15 8.79
C LEU A 319 3.00 -7.59 10.12
N ILE A 320 3.91 -6.61 10.09
CA ILE A 320 4.54 -6.09 11.32
C ILE A 320 3.49 -5.42 12.22
N PHE A 321 2.55 -4.66 11.65
CA PHE A 321 1.51 -4.02 12.45
C PHE A 321 0.44 -5.01 12.91
N THR A 322 0.09 -6.02 12.09
CA THR A 322 -0.79 -7.11 12.55
C THR A 322 -0.16 -7.85 13.74
N LEU A 323 1.16 -8.10 13.69
CA LEU A 323 1.87 -8.73 14.79
C LEU A 323 1.95 -7.84 16.03
N LEU A 324 2.13 -6.53 15.87
CA LEU A 324 2.06 -5.56 16.97
C LEU A 324 0.70 -5.61 17.66
N GLU A 325 -0.39 -5.66 16.89
CA GLU A 325 -1.74 -5.78 17.45
C GLU A 325 -1.93 -7.12 18.19
N LEU A 326 -1.42 -8.23 17.66
CA LEU A 326 -1.43 -9.52 18.36
C LEU A 326 -0.60 -9.48 19.65
N ALA A 327 0.53 -8.78 19.66
CA ALA A 327 1.41 -8.63 20.82
C ALA A 327 0.76 -7.76 21.93
N ARG A 328 -0.13 -6.84 21.54
CA ARG A 328 -0.94 -6.01 22.45
C ARG A 328 -2.22 -6.68 22.93
N ASN A 329 -2.66 -7.75 22.26
CA ASN A 329 -3.89 -8.46 22.56
C ASN A 329 -3.65 -9.97 22.80
N PRO A 330 -3.06 -10.37 23.95
CA PRO A 330 -2.72 -11.77 24.22
C PRO A 330 -3.91 -12.75 24.15
N SER A 331 -5.12 -12.29 24.51
CA SER A 331 -6.35 -13.09 24.40
C SER A 331 -6.67 -13.46 22.95
N VAL A 332 -6.52 -12.50 22.03
CA VAL A 332 -6.69 -12.71 20.58
C VAL A 332 -5.61 -13.64 20.06
N GLN A 333 -4.35 -13.43 20.46
CA GLN A 333 -3.22 -14.29 20.08
C GLN A 333 -3.43 -15.75 20.54
N HIS A 334 -3.90 -15.95 21.77
CA HIS A 334 -4.19 -17.28 22.31
C HIS A 334 -5.34 -17.98 21.57
N LYS A 335 -6.44 -17.27 21.31
CA LYS A 335 -7.59 -17.79 20.54
C LYS A 335 -7.19 -18.18 19.12
N LEU A 336 -6.38 -17.35 18.46
CA LEU A 336 -5.82 -17.65 17.15
C LEU A 336 -4.93 -18.89 17.18
N ARG A 337 -4.07 -19.01 18.20
CA ARG A 337 -3.22 -20.18 18.37
C ARG A 337 -4.02 -21.47 18.56
N GLN A 338 -5.11 -21.43 19.33
CA GLN A 338 -5.98 -22.59 19.51
C GLN A 338 -6.55 -23.09 18.18
N GLU A 339 -7.03 -22.18 17.32
CA GLU A 339 -7.52 -22.52 15.98
C GLU A 339 -6.41 -23.15 15.12
N ILE A 340 -5.24 -22.53 15.08
CA ILE A 340 -4.09 -22.99 14.28
C ILE A 340 -3.61 -24.37 14.75
N THR A 341 -3.49 -24.59 16.06
CA THR A 341 -3.04 -25.87 16.61
C THR A 341 -4.06 -26.98 16.37
N ALA A 342 -5.36 -26.67 16.45
CA ALA A 342 -6.43 -27.63 16.17
C ALA A 342 -6.45 -28.11 14.72
N ALA A 343 -6.00 -27.28 13.77
CA ALA A 343 -5.90 -27.64 12.35
C ALA A 343 -4.74 -28.62 12.03
N GLY A 344 -3.76 -28.77 12.94
CA GLY A 344 -2.65 -29.71 12.77
C GLY A 344 -1.65 -29.26 11.71
N GLN A 345 -1.55 -30.01 10.61
CA GLN A 345 -0.58 -29.72 9.54
C GLN A 345 -1.05 -28.51 8.72
N LEU A 346 -0.19 -27.49 8.65
CA LEU A 346 -0.43 -26.30 7.86
C LEU A 346 0.01 -26.56 6.41
N HIS A 347 -0.94 -26.38 5.49
CA HIS A 347 -0.77 -26.31 4.05
C HIS A 347 -1.75 -25.28 3.50
N TYR A 348 -1.73 -24.98 2.20
CA TYR A 348 -2.57 -23.92 1.63
C TYR A 348 -4.06 -24.08 2.00
N ASP A 349 -4.66 -25.24 1.69
CA ASP A 349 -6.09 -25.44 1.93
C ASP A 349 -6.46 -25.39 3.42
N SER A 350 -5.63 -25.92 4.33
CA SER A 350 -5.93 -25.85 5.77
C SER A 350 -5.85 -24.42 6.29
N VAL A 351 -4.85 -23.64 5.87
CA VAL A 351 -4.73 -22.21 6.23
C VAL A 351 -5.90 -21.38 5.69
N GLN A 352 -6.39 -21.69 4.48
CA GLN A 352 -7.54 -20.96 3.93
C GLN A 352 -8.84 -21.21 4.70
N GLN A 353 -8.95 -22.35 5.40
CA GLN A 353 -10.13 -22.72 6.20
C GLN A 353 -10.12 -22.16 7.62
N LEU A 354 -9.02 -21.56 8.08
CA LEU A 354 -8.92 -20.92 9.39
C LEU A 354 -9.72 -19.61 9.38
N GLU A 355 -10.92 -19.64 9.94
CA GLU A 355 -11.87 -18.53 9.94
C GLU A 355 -11.38 -17.38 10.81
N TYR A 356 -10.90 -17.67 12.02
CA TYR A 356 -10.43 -16.66 12.94
C TYR A 356 -9.11 -16.04 12.49
N LEU A 357 -8.21 -16.81 11.87
CA LEU A 357 -7.06 -16.26 11.13
C LEU A 357 -7.49 -15.27 10.04
N ASP A 358 -8.53 -15.57 9.26
CA ASP A 358 -9.06 -14.64 8.26
C ASP A 358 -9.51 -13.33 8.91
N CYS A 359 -10.23 -13.43 10.04
CA CYS A 359 -10.69 -12.29 10.83
C CYS A 359 -9.50 -11.45 11.35
N VAL A 360 -8.45 -12.09 11.87
CA VAL A 360 -7.24 -11.42 12.39
C VAL A 360 -6.52 -10.66 11.29
N VAL A 361 -6.25 -11.31 10.15
CA VAL A 361 -5.55 -10.67 9.03
C VAL A 361 -6.38 -9.53 8.45
N LYS A 362 -7.69 -9.72 8.33
CA LYS A 362 -8.61 -8.70 7.83
C LYS A 362 -8.67 -7.49 8.76
N GLU A 363 -8.68 -7.70 10.07
CA GLU A 363 -8.66 -6.63 11.06
C GLU A 363 -7.33 -5.87 11.06
N GLY A 364 -6.20 -6.57 10.91
CA GLY A 364 -4.88 -5.96 10.79
C GLY A 364 -4.80 -5.06 9.56
N LEU A 365 -5.27 -5.53 8.40
CA LEU A 365 -5.32 -4.74 7.16
C LEU A 365 -6.32 -3.58 7.20
N ARG A 366 -7.39 -3.70 8.00
CA ARG A 366 -8.36 -2.61 8.20
C ARG A 366 -7.69 -1.47 8.96
N LEU A 367 -7.08 -1.75 10.11
CA LEU A 367 -6.44 -0.73 10.95
C LEU A 367 -5.17 -0.17 10.32
N HIS A 368 -4.35 -1.05 9.76
CA HIS A 368 -2.98 -0.76 9.32
C HIS A 368 -2.77 -1.06 7.83
N PRO A 369 -3.52 -0.39 6.92
CA PRO A 369 -3.29 -0.57 5.49
C PRO A 369 -1.90 -0.05 5.12
N ALA A 370 -1.13 -0.86 4.38
CA ALA A 370 0.22 -0.47 3.92
C ALA A 370 0.25 0.85 3.11
N LEU A 371 -0.89 1.25 2.54
CA LEU A 371 -1.11 2.56 1.91
C LEU A 371 -2.26 3.29 2.63
N PRO A 372 -1.97 4.08 3.69
CA PRO A 372 -2.98 4.78 4.49
C PRO A 372 -3.81 5.82 3.74
N LEU A 373 -3.25 6.41 2.70
CA LEU A 373 -3.83 7.52 1.94
C LEU A 373 -3.45 7.35 0.46
N THR A 374 -4.38 7.70 -0.42
CA THR A 374 -4.10 7.75 -1.87
C THR A 374 -4.62 9.05 -2.48
N GLU A 375 -4.00 9.47 -3.58
CA GLU A 375 -4.34 10.72 -4.27
C GLU A 375 -4.88 10.46 -5.68
N ARG A 376 -5.89 11.22 -6.10
CA ARG A 376 -6.42 11.22 -7.47
C ARG A 376 -6.60 12.64 -7.98
N VAL A 377 -6.53 12.83 -9.29
CA VAL A 377 -6.90 14.06 -9.98
C VAL A 377 -7.98 13.79 -11.01
N ALA A 378 -9.00 14.64 -11.08
CA ALA A 378 -10.00 14.56 -12.14
C ALA A 378 -9.46 15.14 -13.45
N LEU A 379 -9.56 14.39 -14.56
CA LEU A 379 -9.18 14.86 -15.89
C LEU A 379 -10.25 15.70 -16.57
N GLN A 380 -11.50 15.59 -16.13
CA GLN A 380 -12.63 16.34 -16.67
C GLN A 380 -13.55 16.85 -15.56
N ASP A 381 -14.49 17.71 -15.93
CA ASP A 381 -15.56 18.14 -15.06
C ASP A 381 -16.51 16.96 -14.78
N ASP A 382 -16.97 16.82 -13.54
CA ASP A 382 -17.83 15.71 -13.14
C ASP A 382 -18.70 16.06 -11.91
N VAL A 383 -19.64 15.17 -11.57
CA VAL A 383 -20.51 15.27 -10.39
C VAL A 383 -20.39 13.97 -9.58
N ILE A 384 -19.78 14.07 -8.40
CA ILE A 384 -19.50 12.92 -7.54
C ILE A 384 -20.69 12.71 -6.58
N PRO A 385 -21.31 11.51 -6.52
CA PRO A 385 -22.38 11.21 -5.57
C PRO A 385 -21.85 11.07 -4.14
N LEU A 386 -22.73 11.27 -3.17
CA LEU A 386 -22.44 11.06 -1.75
C LEU A 386 -23.36 10.02 -1.14
N MET A 387 -22.84 9.25 -0.18
CA MET A 387 -23.63 8.29 0.57
C MET A 387 -24.63 9.01 1.48
N GLN A 388 -24.18 10.09 2.13
CA GLN A 388 -24.99 10.90 3.02
C GLN A 388 -24.99 12.37 2.60
N PRO A 389 -26.11 13.10 2.74
CA PRO A 389 -26.14 14.51 2.42
C PRO A 389 -25.11 15.32 3.21
N LEU A 390 -24.25 16.04 2.50
CA LEU A 390 -23.21 16.89 3.10
C LEU A 390 -23.70 18.33 3.24
N GLU A 391 -23.65 18.87 4.44
CA GLU A 391 -23.96 20.29 4.67
C GLU A 391 -22.74 21.17 4.37
N ILE A 392 -22.90 22.15 3.47
CA ILE A 392 -21.85 23.13 3.15
C ILE A 392 -22.03 24.41 3.96
N LYS A 393 -21.03 25.31 3.94
CA LYS A 393 -21.04 26.57 4.71
C LYS A 393 -22.27 27.48 4.49
N THR A 394 -22.99 27.30 3.39
CA THR A 394 -24.21 28.06 3.10
C THR A 394 -25.48 27.45 3.73
N GLY A 395 -25.35 26.36 4.51
CA GLY A 395 -26.48 25.60 5.07
C GLY A 395 -27.20 24.69 4.06
N ARG A 396 -26.73 24.64 2.80
CA ARG A 396 -27.32 23.76 1.78
C ARG A 396 -26.84 22.33 2.01
N ARG A 397 -27.73 21.35 1.87
CA ARG A 397 -27.38 19.93 1.88
C ARG A 397 -27.17 19.44 0.45
N LEU A 398 -26.02 18.80 0.22
CA LEU A 398 -25.62 18.27 -1.07
C LEU A 398 -25.70 16.74 -1.05
N THR A 399 -26.39 16.15 -2.01
CA THR A 399 -26.34 14.70 -2.26
C THR A 399 -25.28 14.32 -3.30
N SER A 400 -24.70 15.33 -3.96
CA SER A 400 -23.59 15.19 -4.89
C SER A 400 -22.78 16.48 -4.97
N VAL A 401 -21.54 16.40 -5.43
CA VAL A 401 -20.62 17.54 -5.53
C VAL A 401 -20.06 17.68 -6.92
N SER A 402 -20.30 18.83 -7.53
CA SER A 402 -19.70 19.19 -8.82
C SER A 402 -18.24 19.59 -8.66
N ILE A 403 -17.40 19.05 -9.53
CA ILE A 403 -15.95 19.25 -9.58
C ILE A 403 -15.53 19.76 -10.95
N LYS A 404 -14.28 20.23 -11.07
CA LYS A 404 -13.68 20.62 -12.35
C LYS A 404 -12.45 19.78 -12.64
N ALA A 405 -12.10 19.69 -13.91
CA ALA A 405 -10.82 19.19 -14.35
C ALA A 405 -9.66 19.83 -13.55
N GLY A 406 -8.72 19.01 -13.12
CA GLY A 406 -7.59 19.38 -12.27
C GLY A 406 -7.86 19.37 -10.77
N GLN A 407 -9.08 19.03 -10.31
CA GLN A 407 -9.35 18.90 -8.88
C GLN A 407 -8.61 17.69 -8.29
N VAL A 408 -7.85 17.92 -7.23
CA VAL A 408 -7.09 16.90 -6.48
C VAL A 408 -7.91 16.39 -5.30
N PHE A 409 -7.87 15.07 -5.09
CA PHE A 409 -8.56 14.35 -4.04
C PHE A 409 -7.57 13.55 -3.19
N HIS A 410 -7.67 13.68 -1.88
CA HIS A 410 -7.03 12.81 -0.88
C HIS A 410 -8.07 11.83 -0.36
N ILE A 411 -7.77 10.54 -0.45
CA ILE A 411 -8.63 9.44 -0.02
C ILE A 411 -7.92 8.70 1.12
N PRO A 412 -8.12 9.12 2.39
CA PRO A 412 -7.50 8.50 3.55
C PRO A 412 -8.18 7.16 3.87
N LEU A 413 -7.61 6.07 3.36
CA LEU A 413 -8.11 4.70 3.57
C LEU A 413 -8.17 4.35 5.05
N THR A 414 -7.15 4.71 5.85
CA THR A 414 -7.17 4.47 7.30
C THR A 414 -8.35 5.18 7.97
N ALA A 415 -8.60 6.46 7.64
CA ALA A 415 -9.70 7.21 8.26
C ALA A 415 -11.08 6.63 7.91
N LEU A 416 -11.26 6.14 6.68
CA LEU A 416 -12.46 5.41 6.27
C LEU A 416 -12.59 4.07 7.01
N ASN A 417 -11.48 3.34 7.11
CA ASN A 417 -11.42 2.05 7.78
C ASN A 417 -11.62 2.15 9.30
N VAL A 418 -11.42 3.31 9.95
CA VAL A 418 -11.70 3.54 11.38
C VAL A 418 -12.80 4.58 11.63
N SER A 419 -13.62 4.87 10.63
CA SER A 419 -14.71 5.82 10.76
C SER A 419 -15.76 5.33 11.75
N LEU A 420 -16.03 6.12 12.80
CA LEU A 420 -17.07 5.81 13.79
C LEU A 420 -18.46 5.67 13.14
N GLN A 421 -18.72 6.36 12.03
CA GLN A 421 -20.00 6.28 11.31
C GLN A 421 -20.20 4.92 10.60
N ILE A 422 -19.10 4.27 10.24
CA ILE A 422 -19.10 3.00 9.50
C ILE A 422 -18.91 1.83 10.46
N TRP A 423 -17.97 1.95 11.41
CA TRP A 423 -17.47 0.86 12.25
C TRP A 423 -17.91 0.94 13.71
N GLY A 424 -18.63 1.99 14.12
CA GLY A 424 -19.12 2.18 15.48
C GLY A 424 -18.04 2.69 16.46
N ASP A 425 -18.36 2.70 17.76
CA ASP A 425 -17.50 3.31 18.79
C ASP A 425 -16.17 2.59 19.00
N ASN A 426 -16.10 1.30 18.66
CA ASN A 426 -14.89 0.48 18.73
C ASN A 426 -14.09 0.47 17.41
N ALA A 427 -14.33 1.42 16.50
CA ALA A 427 -13.71 1.45 15.17
C ALA A 427 -12.17 1.40 15.20
N ALA A 428 -11.54 2.05 16.17
CA ALA A 428 -10.08 2.10 16.28
C ALA A 428 -9.49 0.93 17.09
N GLN A 429 -10.31 0.03 17.63
CA GLN A 429 -9.85 -1.13 18.40
C GLN A 429 -9.56 -2.30 17.46
N PHE A 430 -8.50 -3.06 17.74
CA PHE A 430 -8.23 -4.33 17.09
C PHE A 430 -9.14 -5.41 17.66
N MET A 431 -10.22 -5.70 16.96
CA MET A 431 -11.26 -6.63 17.42
C MET A 431 -11.66 -7.58 16.29
N PRO A 432 -10.90 -8.67 16.04
CA PRO A 432 -11.19 -9.63 14.98
C PRO A 432 -12.62 -10.23 15.06
N GLU A 433 -13.19 -10.34 16.26
CA GLU A 433 -14.55 -10.81 16.50
C GLU A 433 -15.62 -10.06 15.68
N ARG A 434 -15.36 -8.80 15.27
CA ARG A 434 -16.29 -8.03 14.44
C ARG A 434 -16.65 -8.70 13.12
N TRP A 435 -15.77 -9.57 12.62
CA TRP A 435 -15.94 -10.26 11.34
C TRP A 435 -16.75 -11.55 11.47
N LEU A 436 -16.91 -12.06 12.69
CA LEU A 436 -17.79 -13.18 13.03
C LEU A 436 -19.22 -12.67 13.25
N GLU A 437 -19.37 -11.53 13.93
CA GLU A 437 -20.64 -10.91 14.30
C GLU A 437 -21.15 -9.97 13.19
N ARG A 438 -21.36 -10.51 11.98
CA ARG A 438 -21.63 -9.75 10.75
C ARG A 438 -22.97 -9.01 10.71
N GLU A 439 -23.90 -9.33 11.60
CA GLU A 439 -25.30 -8.85 11.54
C GLU A 439 -25.43 -7.33 11.78
N ASP A 440 -24.51 -6.71 12.53
CA ASP A 440 -24.52 -5.27 12.81
C ASP A 440 -23.79 -4.41 11.77
N LEU A 441 -23.00 -5.04 10.91
CA LEU A 441 -22.29 -4.36 9.82
C LEU A 441 -23.23 -4.21 8.63
N SER A 442 -24.04 -3.15 8.63
CA SER A 442 -24.95 -2.87 7.51
C SER A 442 -24.20 -2.87 6.17
N VAL A 443 -24.42 -3.90 5.36
CA VAL A 443 -23.63 -4.24 4.17
C VAL A 443 -23.60 -3.10 3.13
N HIS A 444 -24.61 -2.22 3.14
CA HIS A 444 -24.70 -1.05 2.25
C HIS A 444 -23.79 0.13 2.63
N ARG A 445 -23.15 0.11 3.81
CA ARG A 445 -22.20 1.15 4.25
C ARG A 445 -20.73 0.77 4.03
N LEU A 446 -20.44 -0.49 3.71
CA LEU A 446 -19.08 -0.98 3.63
C LEU A 446 -18.52 -0.90 2.20
N PRO A 447 -17.20 -0.70 2.05
CA PRO A 447 -16.53 -0.75 0.75
C PRO A 447 -16.68 -2.11 0.07
N HIS A 448 -16.86 -2.11 -1.25
CA HIS A 448 -16.93 -3.31 -2.11
C HIS A 448 -15.58 -3.65 -2.79
N GLY A 449 -14.46 -3.42 -2.10
CA GLY A 449 -13.12 -3.73 -2.63
C GLY A 449 -12.91 -5.23 -2.92
N PRO A 450 -11.77 -5.61 -3.52
CA PRO A 450 -11.52 -6.98 -3.98
C PRO A 450 -11.46 -7.99 -2.83
N TRP A 451 -11.03 -7.56 -1.63
CA TRP A 451 -11.30 -8.26 -0.39
C TRP A 451 -12.41 -7.49 0.33
N ALA A 452 -13.65 -7.95 0.14
CA ALA A 452 -14.87 -7.22 0.48
C ALA A 452 -14.83 -6.61 1.89
N GLU A 453 -15.50 -5.48 2.06
CA GLU A 453 -15.74 -4.77 3.33
C GLU A 453 -14.59 -3.88 3.83
N ILE A 454 -13.42 -3.91 3.19
CA ILE A 454 -12.31 -2.99 3.46
C ILE A 454 -11.82 -2.29 2.19
N SER A 455 -11.23 -1.09 2.34
CA SER A 455 -10.71 -0.30 1.20
C SER A 455 -9.22 -0.51 0.93
N THR A 456 -8.56 -1.36 1.71
CA THR A 456 -7.09 -1.51 1.77
C THR A 456 -6.46 -1.84 0.42
N PHE A 457 -7.16 -2.59 -0.43
CA PHE A 457 -6.70 -2.96 -1.77
C PHE A 457 -7.25 -2.08 -2.89
N SER A 458 -7.77 -0.89 -2.55
CA SER A 458 -8.54 -0.03 -3.45
C SER A 458 -9.76 -0.75 -4.05
N ASP A 459 -10.39 -0.19 -5.08
CA ASP A 459 -11.51 -0.78 -5.79
C ASP A 459 -11.43 -0.50 -7.31
N GLY A 460 -12.30 -1.13 -8.09
CA GLY A 460 -12.48 -0.88 -9.51
C GLY A 460 -11.33 -1.38 -10.39
N PRO A 461 -11.17 -0.83 -11.60
CA PRO A 461 -10.15 -1.24 -12.57
C PRO A 461 -8.70 -1.14 -12.08
N ARG A 462 -8.46 -0.36 -11.02
CA ARG A 462 -7.14 -0.16 -10.38
C ARG A 462 -7.00 -0.87 -9.03
N SER A 463 -7.93 -1.75 -8.68
CA SER A 463 -7.80 -2.62 -7.50
C SER A 463 -6.48 -3.39 -7.54
N CYS A 464 -5.90 -3.65 -6.36
CA CYS A 464 -4.61 -4.34 -6.24
C CYS A 464 -4.62 -5.67 -7.02
N ILE A 465 -3.64 -5.88 -7.90
CA ILE A 465 -3.53 -7.12 -8.68
C ILE A 465 -3.12 -8.30 -7.80
N GLY A 466 -2.22 -8.04 -6.86
CA GLY A 466 -1.61 -9.04 -5.99
C GLY A 466 -2.38 -9.28 -4.70
N TYR A 467 -3.62 -8.81 -4.56
CA TYR A 467 -4.32 -8.90 -3.27
C TYR A 467 -4.39 -10.34 -2.75
N ARG A 468 -4.70 -11.32 -3.63
CA ARG A 468 -4.79 -12.74 -3.25
C ARG A 468 -3.46 -13.29 -2.74
N LEU A 469 -2.36 -12.89 -3.39
CA LEU A 469 -1.01 -13.26 -2.97
C LEU A 469 -0.71 -12.66 -1.59
N ALA A 470 -0.93 -11.35 -1.42
CA ALA A 470 -0.74 -10.67 -0.14
C ALA A 470 -1.57 -11.29 1.00
N VAL A 471 -2.85 -11.60 0.76
CA VAL A 471 -3.70 -12.31 1.74
C VAL A 471 -3.10 -13.66 2.11
N SER A 472 -2.66 -14.43 1.12
CA SER A 472 -2.07 -15.75 1.33
C SER A 472 -0.78 -15.67 2.14
N GLU A 473 0.11 -14.72 1.81
CA GLU A 473 1.33 -14.44 2.57
C GLU A 473 1.01 -14.08 4.02
N LEU A 474 0.11 -13.11 4.22
CA LEU A 474 -0.31 -12.65 5.55
C LEU A 474 -0.85 -13.80 6.40
N LYS A 475 -1.74 -14.64 5.84
CA LYS A 475 -2.32 -15.79 6.55
C LYS A 475 -1.26 -16.84 6.87
N ILE A 476 -0.46 -17.28 5.90
CA ILE A 476 0.54 -18.33 6.10
C ILE A 476 1.59 -17.89 7.13
N ILE A 477 2.15 -16.70 6.95
CA ILE A 477 3.22 -16.19 7.82
C ILE A 477 2.70 -15.98 9.25
N THR A 478 1.52 -15.37 9.41
CA THR A 478 0.91 -15.20 10.74
C THR A 478 0.64 -16.54 11.40
N ALA A 479 0.13 -17.53 10.65
CA ALA A 479 -0.16 -18.85 11.19
C ALA A 479 1.09 -19.57 11.70
N VAL A 480 2.18 -19.59 10.91
CA VAL A 480 3.41 -20.28 11.33
C VAL A 480 4.10 -19.58 12.51
N LEU A 481 4.03 -18.25 12.59
CA LEU A 481 4.60 -17.46 13.67
C LEU A 481 3.83 -17.67 14.98
N VAL A 482 2.51 -17.50 14.97
CA VAL A 482 1.67 -17.67 16.17
C VAL A 482 1.69 -19.11 16.68
N ARG A 483 1.84 -20.10 15.78
CA ARG A 483 2.05 -21.50 16.17
C ARG A 483 3.37 -21.71 16.92
N SER A 484 4.42 -20.99 16.55
CA SER A 484 5.79 -21.25 17.02
C SER A 484 6.22 -20.36 18.18
N PHE A 485 5.66 -19.16 18.28
CA PHE A 485 6.10 -18.13 19.19
C PHE A 485 4.94 -17.43 19.89
N GLU A 486 5.25 -16.88 21.07
CA GLU A 486 4.45 -15.88 21.76
C GLU A 486 5.12 -14.51 21.55
N PHE A 487 4.29 -13.50 21.29
CA PHE A 487 4.75 -12.12 21.09
C PHE A 487 4.14 -11.22 22.17
N GLU A 488 4.97 -10.36 22.76
CA GLU A 488 4.54 -9.33 23.71
C GLU A 488 5.07 -7.95 23.30
N ASP A 489 4.29 -6.90 23.55
CA ASP A 489 4.72 -5.53 23.36
C ASP A 489 5.91 -5.20 24.27
N THR A 490 6.93 -4.55 23.72
CA THR A 490 8.07 -4.04 24.50
C THR A 490 7.71 -2.82 25.33
N GLY A 491 6.63 -2.11 24.96
CA GLY A 491 6.27 -0.80 25.49
C GLY A 491 7.02 0.35 24.80
N ALA A 492 7.80 0.07 23.75
CA ALA A 492 8.46 1.08 22.93
C ALA A 492 7.42 2.02 22.29
N LYS A 493 7.77 3.31 22.13
CA LYS A 493 6.88 4.24 21.47
C LYS A 493 6.92 3.99 19.97
N ILE A 494 5.86 3.37 19.44
CA ILE A 494 5.69 3.13 18.01
C ILE A 494 4.92 4.29 17.38
N GLU A 495 5.53 4.92 16.38
CA GLU A 495 4.89 5.93 15.53
C GLU A 495 4.79 5.43 14.09
N GLU A 496 3.69 5.76 13.44
CA GLU A 496 3.40 5.36 12.06
C GLU A 496 3.57 6.54 11.12
N TYR A 497 4.42 6.42 10.10
CA TYR A 497 4.58 7.45 9.08
C TYR A 497 4.25 6.91 7.69
N MET A 498 3.49 7.71 6.93
CA MET A 498 3.24 7.43 5.52
C MET A 498 4.40 7.98 4.69
N LEU A 499 5.28 7.08 4.28
CA LEU A 499 6.40 7.35 3.39
C LEU A 499 6.06 6.68 2.03
N PRO A 500 6.97 5.98 1.30
CA PRO A 500 6.52 5.17 0.16
C PRO A 500 5.40 4.17 0.51
N THR A 501 5.47 3.61 1.72
CA THR A 501 4.45 2.78 2.38
C THR A 501 4.33 3.20 3.85
N LEU A 502 3.42 2.59 4.60
CA LEU A 502 3.35 2.73 6.05
C LEU A 502 4.64 2.17 6.68
N GLN A 503 5.34 3.00 7.46
CA GLN A 503 6.61 2.65 8.10
C GLN A 503 6.51 2.85 9.61
N SER A 504 7.06 1.90 10.37
CA SER A 504 7.16 1.98 11.83
C SER A 504 8.41 2.74 12.26
N PHE A 505 8.24 3.61 13.26
CA PHE A 505 9.32 4.29 13.94
C PHE A 505 9.26 3.93 15.43
N ALA A 506 10.22 3.14 15.90
CA ALA A 506 10.31 2.75 17.30
C ALA A 506 11.30 3.65 18.02
N ASP A 507 10.82 4.44 18.99
CA ASP A 507 11.63 5.41 19.74
C ASP A 507 12.49 6.32 18.83
N GLY A 508 11.95 6.67 17.66
CA GLY A 508 12.60 7.50 16.64
C GLY A 508 13.48 6.75 15.62
N LYS A 509 13.72 5.44 15.81
CA LYS A 509 14.42 4.60 14.82
C LYS A 509 13.46 4.18 13.71
N ALA A 510 13.75 4.59 12.48
CA ALA A 510 12.96 4.25 11.30
C ALA A 510 13.04 2.76 10.94
N ALA A 511 11.96 2.24 10.33
CA ALA A 511 11.83 0.84 9.87
C ALA A 511 12.17 -0.18 10.97
N SER A 512 11.71 0.10 12.19
CA SER A 512 11.99 -0.70 13.38
C SER A 512 10.71 -0.99 14.14
N LEU A 513 10.56 -2.23 14.62
CA LEU A 513 9.46 -2.66 15.46
C LEU A 513 9.98 -3.73 16.45
N PRO A 514 10.43 -3.32 17.65
CA PRO A 514 10.92 -4.26 18.65
C PRO A 514 9.75 -4.94 19.39
N LEU A 515 9.73 -6.26 19.37
CA LEU A 515 8.79 -7.10 20.12
C LEU A 515 9.56 -8.04 21.04
N LYS A 516 8.97 -8.39 22.19
CA LYS A 516 9.46 -9.52 22.99
C LYS A 516 8.94 -10.80 22.36
N VAL A 517 9.82 -11.76 22.16
CA VAL A 517 9.54 -13.04 21.53
C VAL A 517 9.99 -14.17 22.44
N SER A 518 9.13 -15.16 22.62
CA SER A 518 9.43 -16.40 23.34
C SER A 518 8.89 -17.61 22.59
N LEU A 519 9.50 -18.78 22.78
CA LEU A 519 8.94 -20.04 22.25
C LEU A 519 7.65 -20.39 22.98
N VAL A 520 6.64 -20.87 22.24
CA VAL A 520 5.48 -21.50 22.86
C VAL A 520 5.95 -22.80 23.52
N SER A 521 5.60 -23.01 24.79
CA SER A 521 5.95 -24.25 25.50
C SER A 521 5.25 -25.44 24.86
N ASP A 522 6.01 -26.52 24.57
CA ASP A 522 5.60 -27.73 23.85
C ASP A 522 4.46 -28.56 24.51
N HIS A 523 3.72 -28.02 25.47
CA HIS A 523 2.60 -28.71 26.14
C HIS A 523 1.39 -28.99 25.24
N GLY A 524 1.50 -28.77 23.91
CA GLY A 524 0.45 -29.09 22.94
C GLY A 524 0.91 -29.46 21.52
N CYS A 525 2.22 -29.56 21.22
CA CYS A 525 2.71 -29.93 19.89
C CYS A 525 3.41 -31.31 19.93
N LEU A 526 2.91 -32.23 19.11
CA LEU A 526 3.53 -33.53 18.84
C LEU A 526 4.98 -33.33 18.33
N PRO A 527 5.93 -34.21 18.71
CA PRO A 527 7.33 -34.04 18.36
C PRO A 527 7.56 -34.07 16.86
N ALA A 528 8.48 -33.21 16.41
CA ALA A 528 8.95 -33.13 15.04
C ALA A 528 9.36 -34.50 14.50
N VAL A 529 8.88 -34.83 13.30
CA VAL A 529 9.29 -36.00 12.54
C VAL A 529 10.79 -35.86 12.26
N VAL A 530 11.59 -36.67 12.96
CA VAL A 530 12.97 -36.96 12.59
C VAL A 530 12.93 -37.72 11.26
N GLN A 531 13.30 -37.08 10.17
CA GLN A 531 13.62 -37.79 8.93
C GLN A 531 15.03 -38.39 9.08
N ASN A 532 15.11 -39.72 8.96
CA ASN A 532 16.34 -40.45 8.69
C ASN A 532 16.74 -40.30 7.22
#